data_AF-A0A2T0BI10-F1
#
_entry.id   AF-A0A2T0BI10-F1
#
_cell.length_a   1.000
_cell.length_b   1.000
_cell.length_c   1.000
_cell.angle_alpha   90.00
_cell.angle_beta   90.00
_cell.angle_gamma   90.00
#
_symmetry.space_group_name_H-M   'P 1'
#
loop_
_entity.id
_entity.type
_entity.pdbx_description
1 polymer ?
#
loop_
_entity_poly.entity_id
_entity_poly.type
_entity_poly.pdbx_seq_one_letter_code
_entity_poly.pdbx_strand_id
1 'polypeptide(L)'
;MEYVDGGSVSLSMSGAYLSKAVCLGLASNLINTGAVSGMSRQQIACEIFAHAVIYYGTSPIVVGAIGSVMFNDIRSHANPIDIADGGDTWKRRVAFNVIWALLY
;
A
#
# COMPACT_ATOMS: atom_id res chain seq x y z
N MET A 1 0.19 11.81 -27.63
CA MET A 1 -0.02 11.55 -26.20
C MET A 1 1.31 11.05 -25.69
N GLU A 2 1.99 11.87 -24.90
CA GLU A 2 3.25 11.49 -24.27
C GLU A 2 2.92 10.46 -23.21
N TYR A 3 3.35 9.21 -23.43
CA TYR A 3 3.28 8.18 -22.41
C TYR A 3 4.29 8.59 -21.33
N VAL A 4 3.79 9.13 -20.22
CA VAL A 4 4.58 9.23 -19.00
C VAL A 4 4.76 7.79 -18.53
N ASP A 5 5.90 7.22 -18.88
CA ASP A 5 6.40 5.93 -18.39
C ASP A 5 6.75 6.14 -16.91
N GLY A 6 5.76 6.07 -16.02
CA GLY A 6 6.02 6.24 -14.60
C GLY A 6 6.66 4.97 -14.01
N GLY A 7 7.57 5.22 -13.08
CA GLY A 7 8.42 4.19 -12.50
C GLY A 7 7.68 3.28 -11.53
N SER A 8 8.19 2.05 -11.37
CA SER A 8 7.91 1.30 -10.16
C SER A 8 8.80 1.83 -9.04
N VAL A 9 8.25 2.06 -7.85
CA VAL A 9 9.02 2.38 -6.65
C VAL A 9 8.98 1.21 -5.69
N SER A 10 10.15 0.84 -5.16
CA SER A 10 10.30 -0.19 -4.14
C SER A 10 10.74 0.49 -2.84
N LEU A 11 9.88 0.48 -1.83
CA LEU A 11 10.14 1.11 -0.54
C LEU A 11 10.57 0.05 0.48
N SER A 12 11.66 0.29 1.19
CA SER A 12 11.96 -0.52 2.38
C SER A 12 10.92 -0.30 3.46
N MET A 13 10.48 -1.40 4.09
CA MET A 13 9.51 -1.33 5.18
C MET A 13 10.02 -0.49 6.36
N SER A 14 9.13 0.31 6.95
CA SER A 14 9.43 1.17 8.11
C SER A 14 8.27 1.17 9.10
N GLY A 15 8.58 1.16 10.41
CA GLY A 15 7.56 1.25 11.46
C GLY A 15 6.77 2.56 11.42
N ALA A 16 7.31 3.60 10.80
CA ALA A 16 6.61 4.86 10.59
C ALA A 16 5.37 4.71 9.68
N TYR A 17 5.34 3.67 8.84
CA TYR A 17 4.23 3.39 7.92
C TYR A 17 2.97 2.82 8.63
N LEU A 18 3.05 2.56 9.94
CA LEU A 18 1.85 2.34 10.77
C LEU A 18 1.06 3.64 11.03
N SER A 19 1.58 4.80 10.61
CA SER A 19 0.87 6.08 10.68
C SER A 19 0.27 6.44 9.32
N LYS A 20 -1.07 6.52 9.26
CA LYS A 20 -1.81 6.98 8.07
C LYS A 20 -1.33 8.34 7.56
N ALA A 21 -0.99 9.26 8.46
CA ALA A 21 -0.49 10.58 8.11
C ALA A 21 0.87 10.51 7.41
N VAL A 22 1.77 9.64 7.90
CA VAL A 22 3.07 9.38 7.26
C VAL A 22 2.86 8.78 5.86
N CYS A 23 2.00 7.77 5.73
CA CYS A 23 1.69 7.14 4.45
C CYS A 23 1.12 8.14 3.44
N LEU A 24 0.21 9.01 3.88
CA LEU A 24 -0.36 10.08 3.06
C LEU A 24 0.67 11.14 2.65
N GLY A 25 1.61 11.47 3.53
CA GLY A 25 2.71 12.39 3.23
C GLY A 25 3.69 11.79 2.21
N LEU A 26 4.07 10.53 2.41
CA LEU A 26 4.93 9.80 1.48
C LEU A 26 4.26 9.62 0.11
N ALA A 27 2.98 9.24 0.08
CA ALA A 27 2.21 9.14 -1.15
C ALA A 27 2.18 10.45 -1.95
N SER A 28 2.00 11.59 -1.27
CA SER A 28 2.09 12.90 -1.91
C SER A 28 3.49 13.17 -2.49
N ASN A 29 4.55 12.79 -1.77
CA ASN A 29 5.91 12.95 -2.27
C ASN A 29 6.14 12.13 -3.54
N LEU A 30 5.74 10.84 -3.56
CA LEU A 30 5.90 9.94 -4.70
C LEU A 30 5.17 10.44 -5.96
N ILE A 31 3.96 10.98 -5.81
CA ILE A 31 3.23 11.59 -6.93
C ILE A 31 3.95 12.85 -7.41
N ASN A 32 4.35 13.73 -6.48
CA ASN A 32 4.95 15.01 -6.83
C ASN A 32 6.33 14.87 -7.49
N THR A 33 7.09 13.82 -7.15
CA THR A 33 8.37 13.51 -7.78
C THR A 33 8.22 12.74 -9.08
N GLY A 34 7.01 12.33 -9.47
CA GLY A 34 6.76 11.49 -10.63
C GLY A 34 7.24 10.04 -10.45
N ALA A 35 7.53 9.61 -9.22
CA ALA A 35 7.98 8.26 -8.92
C ALA A 35 6.86 7.21 -9.04
N VAL A 36 5.60 7.64 -8.96
CA VAL A 36 4.41 6.82 -9.20
C VAL A 36 3.38 7.65 -9.97
N SER A 37 2.80 7.06 -11.01
CA SER A 37 1.73 7.66 -11.81
C SER A 37 0.48 6.77 -11.87
N GLY A 38 -0.66 7.36 -12.29
CA GLY A 38 -1.91 6.60 -12.46
C GLY A 38 -2.62 6.15 -11.17
N MET A 39 -2.14 6.57 -9.99
CA MET A 39 -2.76 6.28 -8.69
C MET A 39 -3.07 7.56 -7.94
N SER A 40 -4.17 7.55 -7.17
CA SER A 40 -4.46 8.62 -6.23
C SER A 40 -3.58 8.51 -4.99
N ARG A 41 -3.34 9.66 -4.34
CA ARG A 41 -2.65 9.74 -3.03
C ARG A 41 -3.20 8.73 -2.02
N GLN A 42 -4.53 8.57 -1.99
CA GLN A 42 -5.19 7.65 -1.07
C GLN A 42 -4.87 6.20 -1.39
N GLN A 43 -4.84 5.82 -2.68
CA GLN A 43 -4.55 4.44 -3.10
C GLN A 43 -3.13 4.03 -2.71
N ILE A 44 -2.15 4.91 -2.97
CA ILE A 44 -0.75 4.68 -2.58
C ILE A 44 -0.61 4.58 -1.06
N ALA A 45 -1.26 5.49 -0.32
CA ALA A 45 -1.19 5.50 1.14
C ALA A 45 -1.82 4.25 1.77
N CYS A 46 -2.96 3.78 1.24
CA CYS A 46 -3.61 2.54 1.69
C CYS A 46 -2.69 1.33 1.51
N GLU A 47 -2.00 1.25 0.37
CA GLU A 47 -1.06 0.18 0.06
C GLU A 47 0.10 0.16 1.04
N ILE A 48 0.81 1.28 1.21
CA ILE A 48 1.94 1.40 2.15
C ILE A 48 1.51 1.01 3.57
N PHE A 49 0.36 1.53 4.03
CA PHE A 49 -0.18 1.23 5.35
C PHE A 49 -0.53 -0.25 5.52
N ALA A 50 -1.19 -0.85 4.53
CA ALA A 50 -1.59 -2.25 4.58
C ALA A 50 -0.38 -3.18 4.67
N HIS A 51 0.66 -2.93 3.88
CA HIS A 51 1.91 -3.69 3.97
C HIS A 51 2.56 -3.55 5.35
N ALA A 52 2.57 -2.35 5.94
CA ALA A 52 3.13 -2.12 7.27
C ALA A 52 2.37 -2.85 8.39
N VAL A 53 1.03 -2.78 8.37
CA VAL A 53 0.16 -3.50 9.31
C VAL A 53 0.39 -5.01 9.23
N ILE A 54 0.52 -5.54 8.01
CA ILE A 54 0.72 -6.97 7.80
C ILE A 54 2.13 -7.39 8.24
N TYR A 55 3.14 -6.54 8.02
CA TYR A 55 4.52 -6.81 8.39
C TYR A 55 4.74 -6.81 9.91
N TYR A 56 4.35 -5.75 10.60
CA TYR A 56 4.70 -5.53 12.02
C TYR A 56 3.82 -6.27 13.03
N GLY A 57 2.68 -6.80 12.61
CA GLY A 57 1.82 -7.57 13.50
C GLY A 57 0.36 -7.38 13.17
N THR A 58 -0.31 -8.48 12.84
CA THR A 58 -1.68 -8.44 12.32
C THR A 58 -2.68 -8.76 13.42
N SER A 59 -3.70 -7.91 13.55
CA SER A 59 -4.88 -8.21 14.35
C SER A 59 -5.70 -9.35 13.70
N PRO A 60 -6.23 -10.33 14.47
CA PRO A 60 -7.16 -11.34 13.94
C PRO A 60 -8.34 -10.74 13.14
N ILE A 61 -8.73 -9.51 13.47
CA ILE A 61 -9.77 -8.74 12.77
C ILE A 61 -9.38 -8.51 11.31
N VAL A 62 -8.12 -8.18 11.02
CA VAL A 62 -7.64 -7.97 9.65
C VAL A 62 -7.70 -9.28 8.86
N VAL A 63 -7.18 -10.37 9.42
CA VAL A 63 -7.21 -11.69 8.76
C VAL A 63 -8.66 -12.13 8.48
N GLY A 64 -9.57 -11.92 9.43
CA GLY A 64 -10.99 -12.21 9.25
C GLY A 64 -11.66 -11.38 8.15
N ALA A 65 -11.26 -10.11 7.99
CA ALA A 65 -11.89 -9.20 7.04
C ALA A 65 -11.43 -9.41 5.59
N ILE A 66 -10.14 -9.67 5.35
CA ILE A 66 -9.60 -9.84 3.98
C ILE A 66 -9.43 -11.31 3.59
N GLY A 67 -9.50 -12.23 4.55
CA GLY A 67 -9.27 -13.66 4.35
C GLY A 67 -7.78 -14.05 4.41
N SER A 68 -7.52 -15.29 4.83
CA SER A 68 -6.16 -15.82 5.05
C SER A 68 -5.32 -15.89 3.77
N VAL A 69 -5.94 -16.18 2.62
CA VAL A 69 -5.24 -16.26 1.32
C VAL A 69 -4.70 -14.88 0.92
N MET A 70 -5.55 -13.86 0.93
CA MET A 70 -5.16 -12.47 0.61
C MET A 70 -4.14 -11.94 1.63
N PHE A 71 -4.34 -12.28 2.92
CA PHE A 71 -3.40 -11.93 3.96
C PHE A 71 -2.01 -12.49 3.68
N ASN A 72 -1.91 -13.78 3.37
CA ASN A 72 -0.63 -14.43 3.07
C ASN A 72 0.02 -13.89 1.80
N ASP A 73 -0.78 -13.60 0.76
CA ASP A 73 -0.33 -12.99 -0.49
C ASP A 73 0.28 -11.60 -0.28
N ILE A 74 -0.37 -10.73 0.49
CA ILE A 74 0.20 -9.41 0.81
C ILE A 74 1.41 -9.56 1.74
N ARG A 75 1.37 -10.51 2.68
CA ARG A 75 2.47 -10.77 3.63
C ARG A 75 3.75 -11.24 2.94
N SER A 76 3.66 -12.09 1.92
CA SER A 76 4.85 -12.55 1.19
C SER A 76 5.55 -11.44 0.41
N HIS A 77 4.84 -10.34 0.15
CA HIS A 77 5.35 -9.16 -0.56
C HIS A 77 5.34 -7.91 0.35
N ALA A 78 5.44 -8.09 1.67
CA ALA A 78 5.38 -6.98 2.61
C ALA A 78 6.69 -6.21 2.74
N ASN A 79 7.82 -6.78 2.36
CA ASN A 79 9.10 -6.07 2.35
C ASN A 79 9.99 -6.62 1.23
N PRO A 80 10.35 -5.81 0.22
CA PRO A 80 9.98 -4.40 0.06
C PRO A 80 8.50 -4.18 -0.28
N ILE A 81 8.04 -2.93 -0.21
CA ILE A 81 6.72 -2.49 -0.69
C ILE A 81 6.90 -2.03 -2.14
N ASP A 82 6.43 -2.83 -3.09
CA ASP A 82 6.53 -2.53 -4.51
C ASP A 82 5.25 -1.84 -5.00
N ILE A 83 5.36 -0.56 -5.36
CA ILE A 83 4.25 0.25 -5.87
C ILE A 83 4.50 0.48 -7.36
N ALA A 84 3.70 -0.19 -8.19
CA ALA A 84 3.74 -0.04 -9.63
C ALA A 84 2.80 1.07 -10.11
N ASP A 85 3.14 1.65 -11.24
CA ASP A 85 2.28 2.57 -11.99
C ASP A 85 0.90 1.95 -12.29
N GLY A 86 -0.16 2.74 -12.10
CA GLY A 86 -1.55 2.27 -12.20
C GLY A 86 -2.00 1.41 -11.00
N GLY A 87 -1.07 1.02 -10.13
CA GLY A 87 -1.30 0.30 -8.89
C GLY A 87 -1.49 -1.20 -9.03
N ASP A 88 -1.80 -1.82 -7.89
CA ASP A 88 -1.98 -3.27 -7.83
C ASP A 88 -3.27 -3.78 -8.50
N THR A 89 -3.40 -5.09 -8.58
CA THR A 89 -4.65 -5.78 -8.93
C THR A 89 -5.83 -5.24 -8.13
N TRP A 90 -7.01 -5.19 -8.76
CA TRP A 90 -8.23 -4.69 -8.13
C TRP A 90 -8.54 -5.36 -6.78
N LYS A 91 -8.22 -6.67 -6.65
CA LYS A 91 -8.43 -7.44 -5.41
C LYS A 91 -7.55 -6.94 -4.27
N ARG A 92 -6.26 -6.69 -4.53
CA ARG A 92 -5.33 -6.16 -3.52
C ARG A 92 -5.71 -4.74 -3.11
N ARG A 93 -6.10 -3.89 -4.06
CA ARG A 93 -6.58 -2.54 -3.76
C ARG A 93 -7.82 -2.53 -2.85
N VAL A 94 -8.76 -3.45 -3.05
CA VAL A 94 -9.90 -3.63 -2.15
C VAL A 94 -9.42 -4.04 -0.75
N ALA A 95 -8.52 -5.00 -0.63
CA ALA A 95 -7.96 -5.42 0.65
C ALA A 95 -7.26 -4.26 1.39
N PHE A 96 -6.47 -3.45 0.68
CA PHE A 96 -5.80 -2.27 1.27
C PHE A 96 -6.78 -1.24 1.82
N ASN A 97 -7.86 -0.96 1.07
CA ASN A 97 -8.92 -0.06 1.54
C ASN A 97 -9.67 -0.62 2.76
N VAL A 98 -9.91 -1.93 2.80
CA VAL A 98 -10.52 -2.59 3.96
C VAL A 98 -9.62 -2.45 5.19
N ILE A 99 -8.32 -2.73 5.06
CA ILE A 99 -7.36 -2.57 6.17
C ILE A 99 -7.31 -1.11 6.65
N TRP A 100 -7.28 -0.16 5.73
CA TRP A 100 -7.31 1.27 6.03
C TRP A 100 -8.55 1.69 6.83
N ALA A 101 -9.72 1.16 6.48
CA ALA A 101 -10.98 1.48 7.15
C ALA A 101 -11.11 0.83 8.54
N LEU A 102 -10.53 -0.36 8.73
CA LEU A 102 -10.65 -1.12 9.98
C LEU A 102 -9.80 -0.59 11.12
N LEU A 103 -8.62 -0.08 10.81
CA LEU A 103 -7.67 0.38 11.82
C LEU A 103 -7.72 1.90 11.85
N TYR A 104 -8.15 2.49 12.97
CA TYR A 104 -8.35 3.94 13.11
C TYR A 104 -7.03 4.70 13.09
#